data_AF-A0A0W0W0K9-F1
#
_entry.id   AF-A0A0W0W0K9-F1
#
_cell.length_a   1.000
_cell.length_b   1.000
_cell.length_c   1.000
_cell.angle_alpha   90.00
_cell.angle_beta   90.00
_cell.angle_gamma   90.00
#
_symmetry.space_group_name_H-M   'P 1'
#
loop_
_entity.id
_entity.type
_entity.pdbx_description
1 polymer ?
#
loop_
_entity_poly.entity_id
_entity_poly.type
_entity_poly.pdbx_seq_one_letter_code
_entity_poly.pdbx_strand_id
1 'polypeptide(L)'
;MNKTLVALMNKLSWQLNEVEQLSQAINEEQKSMQQSLHHLQQQIHQACATSALIIPEQEIARLNFIIQKQQRLEELSIENKAIETRLSQLNERKIRLQTELKMLEKYQGKLRKESLKKEIISQQNANDEWILQRKEPA
;
A
#
# COMPACT_ATOMS: atom_id res chain seq x y z
N MET A 1 29.61 9.63 0.36
CA MET A 1 28.28 8.95 0.26
C MET A 1 27.66 9.31 -1.08
N ASN A 2 27.18 8.35 -1.88
CA ASN A 2 26.69 8.65 -3.23
C ASN A 2 25.36 9.43 -3.17
N LYS A 3 25.39 10.72 -3.49
CA LYS A 3 24.24 11.65 -3.33
C LYS A 3 23.03 11.22 -4.17
N THR A 4 23.27 10.60 -5.33
CA THR A 4 22.21 10.12 -6.23
C THR A 4 21.45 8.93 -5.64
N LEU A 5 22.14 8.01 -4.97
CA LEU A 5 21.52 6.85 -4.31
C LEU A 5 20.60 7.29 -3.16
N VAL A 6 21.04 8.27 -2.36
CA VAL A 6 20.23 8.81 -1.26
C VAL A 6 19.01 9.54 -1.81
N ALA A 7 19.16 10.33 -2.88
CA ALA A 7 18.02 10.98 -3.54
C ALA A 7 17.00 9.96 -4.08
N LEU A 8 17.46 8.84 -4.65
CA LEU A 8 16.60 7.76 -5.13
C LEU A 8 15.83 7.08 -3.98
N MET A 9 16.51 6.76 -2.88
CA MET A 9 15.86 6.17 -1.70
C MET A 9 14.81 7.12 -1.10
N ASN A 10 15.11 8.41 -1.00
CA ASN A 10 14.16 9.42 -0.51
C ASN A 10 12.95 9.57 -1.44
N LYS A 11 13.16 9.48 -2.76
CA LYS A 11 12.06 9.50 -3.74
C LYS A 11 11.15 8.29 -3.56
N LEU A 12 11.72 7.09 -3.43
CA LEU A 12 10.96 5.86 -3.24
C LEU A 12 10.23 5.84 -1.90
N SER A 13 10.83 6.38 -0.83
CA SER A 13 10.15 6.50 0.47
C SER A 13 8.96 7.46 0.40
N TRP A 14 9.10 8.57 -0.33
CA TRP A 14 7.99 9.50 -0.60
C TRP A 14 6.86 8.83 -1.36
N GLN A 15 7.18 8.10 -2.42
CA GLN A 15 6.18 7.37 -3.22
C GLN A 15 5.49 6.27 -2.40
N LEU A 16 6.22 5.63 -1.49
CA LEU A 16 5.64 4.63 -0.59
C LEU A 16 4.65 5.26 0.39
N ASN A 17 5.02 6.38 1.01
CA ASN A 17 4.13 7.11 1.90
C ASN A 17 2.86 7.60 1.18
N GLU A 18 3.01 8.11 -0.05
CA GLU A 18 1.87 8.51 -0.88
C GLU A 18 0.92 7.32 -1.16
N VAL A 19 1.46 6.16 -1.52
CA VAL A 19 0.67 4.94 -1.73
C VAL A 19 -0.02 4.48 -0.45
N GLU A 20 0.63 4.61 0.70
CA GLU A 20 0.03 4.27 2.00
C GLU A 20 -1.12 5.20 2.37
N GLN A 21 -0.96 6.51 2.18
CA GLN A 21 -2.02 7.49 2.41
C GLN A 21 -3.22 7.25 1.48
N LEU A 22 -2.97 7.02 0.19
CA LEU A 22 -4.02 6.69 -0.78
C LEU A 22 -4.74 5.39 -0.42
N SER A 23 -4.00 4.36 0.00
CA SER A 23 -4.58 3.09 0.43
C SER A 23 -5.45 3.25 1.67
N GLN A 24 -5.04 4.09 2.63
CA GLN A 24 -5.83 4.37 3.82
C GLN A 24 -7.14 5.08 3.46
N ALA A 25 -7.08 6.14 2.64
CA ALA A 25 -8.27 6.86 2.20
C ALA A 25 -9.28 5.94 1.49
N ILE A 26 -8.79 5.09 0.59
CA ILE A 26 -9.65 4.14 -0.15
C ILE A 26 -10.20 3.04 0.75
N ASN A 27 -9.46 2.59 1.77
CA ASN A 27 -9.98 1.65 2.76
C ASN A 27 -11.12 2.26 3.60
N GLU A 28 -11.02 3.54 3.95
CA GLU A 28 -12.09 4.26 4.66
C GLU A 28 -13.35 4.38 3.78
N GLU A 29 -13.16 4.71 2.50
CA GLU A 29 -14.23 4.73 1.49
C GLU A 29 -14.89 3.35 1.35
N GLN A 30 -14.09 2.28 1.23
CA GLN A 30 -14.58 0.91 1.13
C GLN A 30 -15.40 0.52 2.36
N LYS A 31 -14.95 0.90 3.56
CA LYS A 31 -15.67 0.60 4.81
C LYS A 31 -17.04 1.28 4.84
N SER A 32 -17.12 2.53 4.42
CA SER A 32 -18.38 3.27 4.27
C SER A 32 -19.30 2.60 3.23
N MET A 33 -18.73 2.15 2.12
CA MET A 33 -19.46 1.43 1.06
C MET A 33 -20.02 0.10 1.56
N GLN A 34 -19.24 -0.68 2.28
CA GLN A 34 -19.65 -1.95 2.88
C GLN A 34 -20.78 -1.78 3.91
N GLN A 35 -20.72 -0.72 4.72
CA GLN A 35 -21.81 -0.38 5.65
C GLN A 35 -23.10 -0.06 4.89
N SER A 36 -23.00 0.69 3.79
CA SER A 36 -24.14 1.05 2.95
C SER A 36 -24.77 -0.19 2.28
N LEU A 37 -23.93 -1.10 1.76
CA LEU A 37 -24.36 -2.37 1.20
C LEU A 37 -25.08 -3.24 2.24
N HIS A 38 -24.50 -3.35 3.44
CA HIS A 38 -25.11 -4.12 4.53
C HIS A 38 -26.47 -3.55 4.95
N HIS A 39 -26.58 -2.22 5.03
CA HIS A 39 -27.83 -1.55 5.34
C HIS A 39 -28.91 -1.82 4.27
N LEU A 40 -28.56 -1.75 2.99
CA LEU A 40 -29.48 -2.07 1.90
C LEU A 40 -29.93 -3.53 1.93
N GLN A 41 -29.02 -4.47 2.20
CA GLN A 41 -29.35 -5.89 2.37
C GLN A 41 -30.35 -6.09 3.51
N GLN A 42 -30.16 -5.42 4.64
CA GLN A 42 -31.12 -5.48 5.75
C GLN A 42 -32.49 -4.92 5.36
N GLN A 43 -32.55 -3.78 4.67
CA GLN A 43 -33.81 -3.19 4.20
C GLN A 43 -34.58 -4.13 3.26
N ILE A 44 -33.88 -4.76 2.31
CA ILE A 44 -34.46 -5.75 1.38
C ILE A 44 -34.97 -6.95 2.17
N HIS A 45 -34.16 -7.49 3.09
CA HIS A 45 -34.54 -8.65 3.88
C HIS A 45 -35.79 -8.39 4.73
N GLN A 46 -35.86 -7.22 5.38
CA GLN A 46 -37.04 -6.81 6.16
C GLN A 46 -38.29 -6.64 5.28
N ALA A 47 -38.13 -6.02 4.10
CA ALA A 47 -39.23 -5.87 3.15
C ALA A 47 -39.74 -7.24 2.66
N CYS A 48 -38.84 -8.19 2.39
CA CYS A 48 -39.19 -9.56 1.99
C CYS A 48 -39.82 -10.38 3.12
N ALA A 49 -39.40 -10.18 4.37
CA ALA A 49 -39.93 -10.85 5.56
C ALA A 49 -41.36 -10.39 5.91
N THR A 50 -41.79 -9.24 5.39
CA THR A 50 -43.17 -8.77 5.56
C THR A 50 -44.11 -9.69 4.79
N SER A 51 -45.14 -10.23 5.46
CA SER A 51 -46.15 -11.07 4.83
C SER A 51 -46.84 -10.34 3.67
N ALA A 52 -47.15 -11.09 2.62
CA ALA A 52 -47.87 -10.56 1.47
C ALA A 52 -49.21 -9.94 1.90
N LEU A 53 -49.50 -8.75 1.38
CA LEU A 53 -50.74 -8.04 1.66
C LEU A 53 -51.80 -8.42 0.62
N ILE A 54 -53.04 -8.61 1.07
CA ILE A 54 -54.18 -8.88 0.18
C ILE A 54 -54.52 -7.63 -0.66
N ILE A 55 -54.08 -6.44 -0.20
CA ILE A 55 -54.30 -5.16 -0.87
C ILE A 55 -53.29 -5.02 -2.02
N PRO A 56 -53.72 -5.12 -3.30
CA PRO A 56 -52.79 -5.20 -4.42
C PRO A 56 -51.92 -3.95 -4.58
N GLU A 57 -52.45 -2.77 -4.31
CA GLU A 57 -51.70 -1.50 -4.42
C GLU A 57 -50.53 -1.44 -3.42
N GLN A 58 -50.73 -1.92 -2.20
CA GLN A 58 -49.70 -1.95 -1.16
C GLN A 58 -48.64 -3.02 -1.48
N GLU A 59 -49.07 -4.15 -2.04
CA GLU A 59 -48.14 -5.21 -2.47
C GLU A 59 -47.29 -4.76 -3.67
N ILE A 60 -47.89 -4.09 -4.66
CA ILE A 60 -47.16 -3.49 -5.78
C ILE A 60 -46.15 -2.45 -5.27
N ALA A 61 -46.54 -1.60 -4.33
CA ALA A 61 -45.61 -0.62 -3.74
C ALA A 61 -44.44 -1.29 -3.02
N ARG A 62 -44.70 -2.37 -2.26
CA ARG A 62 -43.66 -3.17 -1.59
C ARG A 62 -42.69 -3.80 -2.59
N LEU A 63 -43.20 -4.42 -3.65
CA LEU A 63 -42.38 -5.03 -4.70
C LEU A 63 -41.54 -3.98 -5.44
N ASN A 64 -42.12 -2.83 -5.76
CA ASN A 64 -41.39 -1.72 -6.38
C ASN A 64 -40.25 -1.21 -5.46
N PHE A 65 -40.51 -1.09 -4.16
CA PHE A 65 -39.47 -0.74 -3.19
C PHE A 65 -38.33 -1.77 -3.19
N ILE A 66 -38.65 -3.08 -3.14
CA ILE A 66 -37.64 -4.14 -3.18
C ILE A 66 -36.80 -4.05 -4.45
N ILE A 67 -37.44 -3.92 -5.63
CA ILE A 67 -36.75 -3.81 -6.92
C ILE A 67 -35.80 -2.62 -6.94
N GLN A 68 -36.25 -1.43 -6.50
CA GLN A 68 -35.41 -0.23 -6.45
C GLN A 68 -34.19 -0.42 -5.53
N LYS A 69 -34.39 -1.04 -4.36
CA LYS A 69 -33.30 -1.31 -3.42
C LYS A 69 -32.33 -2.36 -3.95
N GLN A 70 -32.82 -3.34 -4.68
CA GLN A 70 -32.01 -4.39 -5.29
C GLN A 70 -31.14 -3.82 -6.43
N GLN A 71 -31.71 -2.98 -7.29
CA GLN A 71 -30.96 -2.25 -8.32
C GLN A 71 -29.86 -1.40 -7.69
N ARG A 72 -30.18 -0.64 -6.64
CA ARG A 72 -29.18 0.17 -5.93
C ARG A 72 -28.07 -0.67 -5.29
N LEU A 73 -28.42 -1.85 -4.76
CA LEU A 73 -27.44 -2.79 -4.20
C LEU A 73 -26.50 -3.33 -5.28
N GLU A 74 -27.01 -3.65 -6.46
CA GLU A 74 -26.19 -4.11 -7.59
C GLU A 74 -25.22 -3.02 -8.06
N GLU A 75 -25.69 -1.77 -8.21
CA GLU A 75 -24.84 -0.62 -8.54
C GLU A 75 -23.70 -0.46 -7.53
N LEU A 76 -24.01 -0.39 -6.23
CA LEU A 76 -23.00 -0.24 -5.19
C LEU A 76 -22.06 -1.45 -5.08
N SER A 77 -22.54 -2.65 -5.43
CA SER A 77 -21.71 -3.86 -5.47
C SER A 77 -20.67 -3.81 -6.59
N ILE A 78 -21.03 -3.26 -7.75
CA ILE A 78 -20.11 -3.02 -8.86
C ILE A 78 -19.07 -1.97 -8.46
N GLU A 79 -19.50 -0.87 -7.86
CA GLU A 79 -18.59 0.18 -7.35
C GLU A 79 -17.63 -0.36 -6.29
N ASN A 80 -18.12 -1.18 -5.35
CA ASN A 80 -17.27 -1.82 -4.34
C ASN A 80 -16.22 -2.75 -4.96
N LYS A 81 -16.56 -3.51 -6.01
CA LYS A 81 -15.58 -4.31 -6.76
C LYS A 81 -14.54 -3.43 -7.43
N ALA A 82 -14.92 -2.28 -8.00
CA ALA A 82 -13.97 -1.34 -8.57
C ALA A 82 -12.99 -0.81 -7.49
N ILE A 83 -13.49 -0.47 -6.31
CA ILE A 83 -12.67 -0.08 -5.16
C ILE A 83 -11.70 -1.20 -4.75
N GLU A 84 -12.17 -2.45 -4.67
CA GLU A 84 -11.34 -3.63 -4.37
C GLU A 84 -10.21 -3.82 -5.39
N THR A 85 -10.51 -3.68 -6.69
CA THR A 85 -9.47 -3.76 -7.72
C THR A 85 -8.42 -2.67 -7.57
N ARG A 86 -8.84 -1.44 -7.24
CA ARG A 86 -7.92 -0.31 -6.99
C ARG A 86 -7.04 -0.55 -5.77
N LEU A 87 -7.60 -1.10 -4.69
CA LEU A 87 -6.82 -1.48 -3.50
C LEU A 87 -5.80 -2.58 -3.82
N SER A 88 -6.17 -3.58 -4.62
CA SER A 88 -5.24 -4.62 -5.06
C SER A 88 -4.06 -4.03 -5.82
N GLN A 89 -4.32 -3.12 -6.78
CA GLN A 89 -3.27 -2.44 -7.54
C GLN A 89 -2.35 -1.59 -6.66
N LEU A 90 -2.90 -0.89 -5.66
CA LEU A 90 -2.10 -0.13 -4.70
C LEU A 90 -1.26 -1.03 -3.80
N ASN A 91 -1.80 -2.17 -3.35
CA ASN A 91 -1.05 -3.15 -2.56
C ASN A 91 0.11 -3.75 -3.35
N GLU A 92 -0.11 -4.11 -4.62
CA GLU A 92 0.96 -4.57 -5.50
C GLU A 92 2.04 -3.50 -5.70
N ARG A 93 1.63 -2.23 -5.87
CA ARG A 93 2.57 -1.10 -5.98
C ARG A 93 3.36 -0.90 -4.68
N LYS A 94 2.71 -0.99 -3.52
CA LYS A 94 3.35 -0.92 -2.21
C LYS A 94 4.41 -2.01 -2.05
N ILE A 95 4.06 -3.26 -2.36
CA ILE A 95 5.00 -4.40 -2.29
C ILE A 95 6.21 -4.16 -3.19
N ARG A 96 6.00 -3.70 -4.43
CA ARG A 96 7.09 -3.36 -5.36
C ARG A 96 8.01 -2.26 -4.82
N LEU A 97 7.45 -1.17 -4.30
CA LEU A 97 8.25 -0.08 -3.73
C LEU A 97 9.05 -0.54 -2.48
N GLN A 98 8.45 -1.40 -1.64
CA GLN A 98 9.13 -1.97 -0.48
C GLN A 98 10.29 -2.89 -0.87
N THR A 99 10.12 -3.70 -1.91
CA THR A 99 11.21 -4.58 -2.38
C THR A 99 12.33 -3.76 -3.01
N GLU A 100 12.01 -2.74 -3.80
CA GLU A 100 13.00 -1.81 -4.37
C GLU A 100 13.80 -1.08 -3.27
N LEU A 101 13.13 -0.55 -2.25
CA LEU A 101 13.80 0.08 -1.11
C LEU A 101 14.74 -0.89 -0.39
N LYS A 102 14.26 -2.10 -0.07
CA LYS A 102 15.11 -3.14 0.56
C LYS A 102 16.33 -3.51 -0.29
N MET A 103 16.19 -3.53 -1.61
CA MET A 103 17.32 -3.78 -2.51
C MET A 103 18.34 -2.65 -2.46
N LEU A 104 17.90 -1.39 -2.49
CA LEU A 104 18.78 -0.23 -2.40
C LEU A 104 19.48 -0.14 -1.04
N GLU A 105 18.79 -0.45 0.06
CA GLU A 105 19.37 -0.52 1.40
C GLU A 105 20.48 -1.59 1.48
N LYS A 106 20.21 -2.78 0.93
CA LYS A 106 21.23 -3.85 0.84
C LYS A 106 22.43 -3.40 0.01
N TYR A 107 22.20 -2.73 -1.12
CA TYR A 107 23.26 -2.21 -1.97
C TYR A 107 24.10 -1.14 -1.24
N GLN A 108 23.45 -0.20 -0.56
CA GLN A 108 24.11 0.81 0.26
C GLN A 108 24.94 0.17 1.38
N GLY A 109 24.42 -0.87 2.03
CA GLY A 109 25.13 -1.63 3.05
C GLY A 109 26.39 -2.32 2.52
N LYS A 110 26.35 -2.87 1.30
CA LYS A 110 27.54 -3.43 0.63
C LYS A 110 28.58 -2.36 0.36
N LEU A 111 28.19 -1.22 -0.22
CA LEU A 111 29.11 -0.11 -0.49
C LEU A 111 29.80 0.41 0.78
N ARG A 112 29.08 0.52 1.91
CA ARG A 112 29.66 0.94 3.19
C ARG A 112 30.69 -0.07 3.71
N LYS A 113 30.42 -1.38 3.58
CA LYS A 113 31.36 -2.42 3.97
C LYS A 113 32.63 -2.38 3.13
N GLU A 114 32.50 -2.15 1.82
CA GLU A 114 33.64 -2.02 0.92
C GLU A 114 34.47 -0.77 1.21
N SER A 115 33.83 0.38 1.48
CA SER A 115 34.55 1.59 1.84
C SER A 115 35.32 1.43 3.15
N LEU A 116 34.70 0.83 4.17
CA LEU A 116 35.35 0.53 5.46
C LEU A 116 36.57 -0.38 5.27
N LYS A 117 36.46 -1.44 4.45
CA LYS A 117 37.60 -2.33 4.15
C LYS A 117 38.74 -1.58 3.48
N LYS A 118 38.44 -0.73 2.49
CA LYS A 118 39.46 0.07 1.79
C LYS A 118 40.15 1.05 2.74
N GLU A 119 39.40 1.67 3.63
CA GLU A 119 39.93 2.61 4.61
C GLU A 119 40.86 1.92 5.62
N ILE A 120 40.49 0.74 6.11
CA ILE A 120 41.34 -0.09 6.98
C ILE A 120 42.64 -0.47 6.26
N ILE A 121 42.56 -0.96 5.02
CA ILE A 121 43.75 -1.33 4.23
C ILE A 121 44.65 -0.10 4.00
N SER A 122 44.06 1.05 3.67
CA SER A 122 44.82 2.28 3.49
C SER A 122 45.53 2.73 4.77
N GLN A 123 44.88 2.59 5.93
CA GLN A 123 45.48 2.90 7.22
C GLN A 123 46.60 1.92 7.59
N GLN A 124 46.43 0.63 7.29
CA GLN A 124 47.47 -0.38 7.48
C GLN A 124 48.68 -0.08 6.60
N ASN A 125 48.48 0.15 5.30
CA ASN A 125 49.56 0.50 4.38
C ASN A 125 50.29 1.78 4.81
N ALA A 126 49.58 2.82 5.23
CA ALA A 126 50.19 4.07 5.72
C ALA A 126 51.00 3.85 7.00
N ASN A 127 50.53 2.97 7.90
CA ASN A 127 51.27 2.60 9.10
C ASN A 127 52.52 1.78 8.76
N ASP A 128 52.40 0.80 7.86
CA ASP A 128 53.51 -0.02 7.39
C ASP A 128 54.59 0.83 6.69
N GLU A 129 54.20 1.78 5.83
CA GLU A 129 55.10 2.76 5.21
C GLU A 129 55.79 3.64 6.25
N TRP A 130 55.06 4.12 7.26
CA TRP A 130 55.63 4.93 8.34
C TRP A 130 56.64 4.14 9.19
N ILE A 131 56.37 2.86 9.44
CA ILE A 131 57.29 1.95 10.13
C ILE A 131 58.55 1.72 9.29
N LEU A 132 58.43 1.55 7.97
CA LEU A 132 59.56 1.35 7.06
C LEU A 132 60.46 2.59 7.00
N GLN A 133 59.89 3.80 6.88
CA GLN A 133 60.64 5.06 6.88
C GLN A 133 61.43 5.30 8.18
N ARG A 134 60.94 4.78 9.32
CA ARG A 134 61.67 4.84 10.60
C ARG A 134 62.78 3.81 10.75
N LYS A 135 62.79 2.76 9.91
CA LYS A 135 63.77 1.67 9.95
C LYS A 135 64.89 1.82 8.93
N GLU A 136 64.84 2.82 8.05
CA GLU A 136 66.00 3.18 7.21
C GLU A 136 67.10 3.76 8.12
N PRO A 137 68.27 3.10 8.23
CA PRO A 137 69.40 3.66 8.95
C PRO A 137 70.00 4.82 8.15
N ALA A 138 70.39 5.89 8.87
CA ALA A 138 71.26 6.94 8.37
C ALA A 138 72.65 6.40 7.99
#